data_AF-A0A9P0LYT5-F1
#
_entry.id   AF-A0A9P0LYT5-F1
#
_cell.length_a   1.000
_cell.length_b   1.000
_cell.length_c   1.000
_cell.angle_alpha   90.00
_cell.angle_beta   90.00
_cell.angle_gamma   90.00
#
_symmetry.space_group_name_H-M   'P 1'
#
loop_
_entity.id
_entity.type
_entity.pdbx_description
1 polymer ?
#
loop_
_entity_poly.entity_id
_entity_poly.type
_entity_poly.pdbx_seq_one_letter_code
_entity_poly.pdbx_strand_id
1 'polypeptide(L)'
;MKVLKVLFTLFFASSFPDPGYVQDLKDMSFVDILRLYEDTSRLSAVRENDVKFFIFNRGVEGVQQYHGSSDKIDHQKDTKILVHGWLNNRKITWYKNVTEAFLAREDCNVIQVDWNRVARSAYISAAVGTKAVGQQIADFIMSSDLDTARIHIIGHSLGAHIAGFAGKALKRHNKVLSRITGLDPAGPYFGIFWQHPEERLNKDDALIVDSIHTDGGKYGVDFALGTLDIVVNGGYSPQPGCIESFGMVTTLGEALGQGFCSHARATYYFLEWMNGGSFVCMMCPHWNSAPADCQKRLKLENNLDGTITGICRATTNKHAPYLS
;
A
#
# COMPACT_ATOMS: atom_id res chain seq x y z
N MET A 1 27.85 13.73 30.30
CA MET A 1 27.53 13.47 31.73
C MET A 1 26.62 14.61 32.18
N LYS A 2 25.30 14.52 32.27
CA LYS A 2 24.33 13.47 32.63
C LYS A 2 23.05 13.79 31.82
N VAL A 3 22.45 12.93 31.01
CA VAL A 3 21.75 11.68 31.39
C VAL A 3 21.04 11.82 32.74
N LEU A 4 20.24 12.88 32.91
CA LEU A 4 19.33 13.00 34.05
C LEU A 4 18.32 14.15 33.83
N LYS A 5 17.33 13.92 32.97
CA LYS A 5 16.02 14.59 33.04
C LYS A 5 14.96 13.68 32.42
N VAL A 6 15.09 12.39 32.71
CA VAL A 6 14.03 11.39 32.63
C VAL A 6 13.58 11.22 34.07
N LEU A 7 12.44 11.80 34.43
CA LEU A 7 11.50 11.34 35.47
C LEU A 7 10.51 12.46 35.83
N PHE A 8 9.24 12.04 35.89
CA PHE A 8 8.02 12.66 36.41
C PHE A 8 7.06 13.37 35.43
N THR A 9 5.74 13.08 35.36
CA THR A 9 4.85 12.00 35.83
C THR A 9 3.44 12.30 35.26
N LEU A 10 2.77 11.26 34.74
CA LEU A 10 1.32 10.94 34.66
C LEU A 10 0.24 12.06 34.65
N PHE A 11 -0.76 11.97 33.75
CA PHE A 11 -2.08 11.31 33.94
C PHE A 11 -3.17 11.82 32.96
N PHE A 12 -3.99 10.89 32.41
CA PHE A 12 -5.28 11.06 31.68
C PHE A 12 -5.25 11.84 30.33
N ALA A 13 -5.98 11.51 29.25
CA ALA A 13 -7.03 10.54 29.00
C ALA A 13 -7.08 10.19 27.49
N SER A 14 -7.50 8.96 27.21
CA SER A 14 -8.26 8.47 26.04
C SER A 14 -8.57 9.46 24.90
N SER A 15 -7.97 9.23 23.73
CA SER A 15 -8.58 9.33 22.39
C SER A 15 -7.52 9.03 21.32
N PHE A 16 -7.30 7.76 20.97
CA PHE A 16 -6.42 7.40 19.85
C PHE A 16 -7.18 6.63 18.77
N PRO A 17 -7.00 6.96 17.48
CA PRO A 17 -7.49 6.13 16.39
C PRO A 17 -6.53 4.95 16.22
N ASP A 18 -7.04 3.76 16.47
CA ASP A 18 -6.46 2.42 16.21
C ASP A 18 -5.04 2.10 16.76
N PRO A 19 -4.93 1.29 17.84
CA PRO A 19 -3.66 0.92 18.45
C PRO A 19 -2.75 0.02 17.61
N GLY A 20 -3.24 -0.64 16.55
CA GLY A 20 -2.45 -1.59 15.75
C GLY A 20 -1.28 -0.95 15.00
N TYR A 21 -1.50 0.18 14.33
CA TYR A 21 -0.49 0.83 13.49
C TYR A 21 0.63 1.51 14.29
N VAL A 22 0.29 2.11 15.42
CA VAL A 22 1.27 2.75 16.32
C VAL A 22 2.14 1.69 17.00
N GLN A 23 1.61 0.50 17.28
CA GLN A 23 2.41 -0.61 17.80
C GLN A 23 3.41 -1.14 16.78
N ASP A 24 3.00 -1.27 15.51
CA ASP A 24 3.85 -1.76 14.41
C ASP A 24 5.06 -0.84 14.12
N LEU A 25 4.93 0.48 14.39
CA LEU A 25 6.01 1.47 14.22
C LEU A 25 6.84 1.72 15.50
N LYS A 26 6.36 1.28 16.67
CA LYS A 26 7.10 1.34 17.95
C LYS A 26 8.32 0.41 17.98
N ASP A 27 8.36 -0.60 17.12
CA ASP A 27 9.47 -1.56 17.02
C ASP A 27 10.61 -1.09 16.09
N MET A 28 10.53 0.14 15.57
CA MET A 28 11.56 0.71 14.70
C MET A 28 12.76 1.21 15.53
N SER A 29 13.94 0.64 15.29
CA SER A 29 15.14 0.98 16.04
C SER A 29 15.71 2.34 15.62
N PHE A 30 16.46 3.01 16.50
CA PHE A 30 17.17 4.26 16.17
C PHE A 30 18.11 4.11 14.95
N VAL A 31 18.57 2.88 14.68
CA VAL A 31 19.38 2.53 13.51
C VAL A 31 18.57 2.60 12.20
N ASP A 32 17.27 2.28 12.23
CA ASP A 32 16.39 2.37 11.05
C ASP A 32 16.15 3.83 10.63
N ILE A 33 16.21 4.78 11.58
CA ILE A 33 16.13 6.24 11.33
C ILE A 33 17.42 6.76 10.70
N LEU A 34 18.59 6.33 11.19
CA LEU A 34 19.89 6.73 10.64
C LEU A 34 20.11 6.24 9.19
N ARG A 35 19.43 5.15 8.78
CA ARG A 35 19.47 4.59 7.42
C ARG A 35 18.75 5.42 6.36
N LEU A 36 18.08 6.52 6.73
CA LEU A 36 17.60 7.50 5.75
C LEU A 36 18.74 8.18 4.99
N TYR A 37 19.96 8.18 5.55
CA TYR A 37 21.09 8.97 5.04
C TYR A 37 22.37 8.19 4.74
N GLU A 38 22.45 6.88 4.99
CA GLU A 38 23.68 6.13 4.77
C GLU A 38 23.57 5.04 3.71
N ASP A 39 24.29 5.32 2.63
CA ASP A 39 25.12 4.41 1.86
C ASP A 39 24.47 3.62 0.70
N THR A 40 24.60 4.20 -0.49
CA THR A 40 24.32 3.60 -1.80
C THR A 40 25.35 2.52 -2.20
N SER A 41 26.43 2.32 -1.44
CA SER A 41 27.51 1.37 -1.79
C SER A 41 27.14 -0.10 -1.54
N ARG A 42 26.01 -0.37 -0.88
CA ARG A 42 25.45 -1.73 -0.71
C ARG A 42 24.10 -1.88 -1.39
N LEU A 43 24.04 -1.59 -2.68
CA LEU A 43 23.05 -2.21 -3.57
C LEU A 43 23.38 -3.72 -3.68
N SER A 44 23.18 -4.48 -2.60
CA SER A 44 23.17 -5.93 -2.73
C SER A 44 21.99 -6.26 -3.63
N ALA A 45 22.26 -6.72 -4.86
CA ALA A 45 21.22 -7.12 -5.81
C ALA A 45 20.17 -7.98 -5.10
N VAL A 46 18.89 -7.69 -5.37
CA VAL A 46 17.79 -8.51 -4.87
C VAL A 46 17.99 -9.92 -5.41
N ARG A 47 18.13 -10.89 -4.52
CA ARG A 47 18.31 -12.32 -4.78
C ARG A 47 16.94 -12.99 -4.83
N GLU A 48 16.89 -14.16 -5.43
CA GLU A 48 15.66 -14.95 -5.62
C GLU A 48 14.96 -15.33 -4.30
N ASN A 49 15.73 -15.59 -3.23
CA ASN A 49 15.17 -16.01 -1.93
C ASN A 49 14.74 -14.86 -1.01
N ASP A 50 14.73 -13.63 -1.52
CA ASP A 50 14.47 -12.44 -0.73
C ASP A 50 12.99 -12.06 -0.66
N VAL A 51 12.21 -12.58 -1.60
CA VAL A 51 10.76 -12.41 -1.68
C VAL A 51 10.12 -13.75 -1.36
N LYS A 52 9.26 -13.76 -0.34
CA LYS A 52 8.54 -14.95 0.10
C LYS A 52 7.06 -14.76 -0.17
N PHE A 53 6.41 -15.84 -0.61
CA PHE A 53 4.98 -15.85 -0.87
C PHE A 53 4.30 -16.76 0.14
N PHE A 54 3.25 -16.26 0.78
CA PHE A 54 2.46 -17.01 1.76
C PHE A 54 1.03 -17.14 1.29
N ILE A 55 0.53 -18.38 1.26
CA ILE A 55 -0.74 -18.75 0.66
C ILE A 55 -1.80 -18.86 1.76
N PHE A 56 -2.94 -18.22 1.52
CA PHE A 56 -4.13 -18.28 2.35
C PHE A 56 -5.36 -18.52 1.47
N ASN A 57 -6.25 -19.41 1.91
CA ASN A 57 -7.61 -19.56 1.40
C ASN A 57 -8.46 -20.31 2.44
N ARG A 58 -9.76 -20.49 2.17
CA ARG A 58 -10.69 -21.14 3.10
C ARG A 58 -10.36 -22.61 3.39
N GLY A 59 -9.61 -23.28 2.51
CA GLY A 59 -9.19 -24.67 2.66
C GLY A 59 -7.78 -24.85 3.23
N VAL A 60 -7.09 -23.76 3.58
CA VAL A 60 -5.72 -23.77 4.07
C VAL A 60 -5.70 -23.32 5.53
N GLU A 61 -5.30 -24.22 6.41
CA GLU A 61 -5.05 -23.91 7.81
C GLU A 61 -3.62 -23.40 8.04
N GLY A 62 -3.50 -22.39 8.89
CA GLY A 62 -2.22 -21.81 9.27
C GLY A 62 -1.52 -21.02 8.16
N VAL A 63 -0.23 -20.76 8.37
CA VAL A 63 0.61 -20.02 7.42
C VAL A 63 1.35 -21.00 6.53
N GLN A 64 1.02 -21.03 5.25
CA GLN A 64 1.72 -21.87 4.25
C GLN A 64 2.65 -21.03 3.39
N GLN A 65 3.94 -21.34 3.39
CA GLN A 65 4.91 -20.65 2.53
C GLN A 65 5.06 -21.43 1.21
N TYR A 66 5.10 -20.70 0.09
CA TYR A 66 5.38 -21.27 -1.23
C TYR A 66 6.87 -21.62 -1.37
N HIS A 67 7.15 -22.80 -1.92
CA HIS A 67 8.50 -23.33 -2.16
C HIS A 67 8.67 -23.83 -3.61
N GLY A 68 8.14 -23.10 -4.59
CA GLY A 68 8.30 -23.42 -6.03
C GLY A 68 7.18 -24.27 -6.63
N SER A 69 6.34 -24.90 -5.80
CA SER A 69 5.04 -25.44 -6.20
C SER A 69 4.12 -25.47 -4.98
N SER A 70 2.80 -25.49 -5.20
CA SER A 70 1.84 -25.68 -4.12
C SER A 70 0.52 -26.25 -4.64
N ASP A 71 0.07 -27.35 -4.04
CA ASP A 71 -1.27 -27.91 -4.20
C ASP A 71 -2.36 -27.07 -3.49
N LYS A 72 -1.94 -26.03 -2.76
CA LYS A 72 -2.83 -25.18 -1.96
C LYS A 72 -3.38 -24.00 -2.72
N ILE A 73 -2.83 -23.67 -3.89
CA ILE A 73 -3.37 -22.60 -4.73
C ILE A 73 -4.45 -23.21 -5.63
N ASP A 74 -5.67 -22.70 -5.53
CA ASP A 74 -6.76 -23.13 -6.40
C ASP A 74 -6.75 -22.29 -7.68
N HIS A 75 -6.29 -22.87 -8.79
CA HIS A 75 -6.12 -22.17 -10.07
C HIS A 75 -7.44 -21.73 -10.71
N GLN A 76 -8.59 -22.20 -10.23
CA GLN A 76 -9.91 -21.79 -10.75
C GLN A 76 -10.48 -20.57 -10.02
N LYS A 77 -9.83 -20.14 -8.93
CA LYS A 77 -10.30 -19.04 -8.08
C LYS A 77 -9.57 -17.73 -8.36
N ASP A 78 -10.21 -16.63 -8.00
CA ASP A 78 -9.57 -15.31 -7.99
C ASP A 78 -8.37 -15.30 -7.05
N THR A 79 -7.34 -14.54 -7.40
CA THR A 79 -6.13 -14.43 -6.58
C THR A 79 -5.86 -12.97 -6.23
N LYS A 80 -5.84 -12.66 -4.94
CA LYS A 80 -5.51 -11.34 -4.41
C LYS A 80 -4.08 -11.37 -3.88
N ILE A 81 -3.22 -10.45 -4.31
CA ILE A 81 -1.81 -10.42 -3.91
C ILE A 81 -1.55 -9.15 -3.09
N LEU A 82 -1.11 -9.28 -1.84
CA LEU A 82 -0.83 -8.15 -0.94
C LEU A 82 0.67 -7.82 -0.91
N VAL A 83 1.02 -6.55 -1.07
CA VAL A 83 2.42 -6.07 -1.13
C VAL A 83 2.63 -4.86 -0.21
N HIS A 84 3.50 -4.99 0.79
CA HIS A 84 3.78 -3.98 1.81
C HIS A 84 4.81 -2.95 1.33
N GLY A 85 4.93 -1.86 2.10
CA GLY A 85 5.88 -0.78 1.86
C GLY A 85 7.25 -0.94 2.52
N TRP A 86 8.01 0.17 2.51
CA TRP A 86 9.30 0.33 3.18
C TRP A 86 9.20 0.05 4.70
N LEU A 87 10.25 -0.54 5.28
CA LEU A 87 10.35 -0.94 6.70
C LEU A 87 9.29 -1.93 7.23
N ASN A 88 8.30 -2.29 6.41
CA ASN A 88 7.24 -3.22 6.79
C ASN A 88 7.58 -4.69 6.47
N ASN A 89 6.68 -5.59 6.85
CA ASN A 89 6.68 -7.00 6.50
C ASN A 89 5.23 -7.51 6.46
N ARG A 90 5.02 -8.77 6.09
CA ARG A 90 3.67 -9.35 6.00
C ARG A 90 2.88 -9.38 7.32
N LYS A 91 3.55 -9.25 8.48
CA LYS A 91 2.87 -9.24 9.79
C LYS A 91 2.27 -7.88 10.14
N ILE A 92 2.45 -6.86 9.30
CA ILE A 92 1.78 -5.57 9.49
C ILE A 92 0.27 -5.77 9.56
N THR A 93 -0.39 -5.05 10.46
CA THR A 93 -1.80 -5.28 10.80
C THR A 93 -2.74 -5.32 9.58
N TRP A 94 -2.54 -4.46 8.59
CA TRP A 94 -3.45 -4.38 7.43
C TRP A 94 -3.44 -5.66 6.57
N TYR A 95 -2.33 -6.41 6.52
CA TYR A 95 -2.28 -7.68 5.79
C TYR A 95 -3.28 -8.67 6.35
N LYS A 96 -3.29 -8.83 7.68
CA LYS A 96 -4.24 -9.71 8.38
C LYS A 96 -5.66 -9.26 8.09
N ASN A 97 -5.98 -7.98 8.33
CA ASN A 97 -7.34 -7.47 8.20
C ASN A 97 -7.88 -7.58 6.76
N VAL A 98 -7.07 -7.25 5.75
CA VAL A 98 -7.46 -7.37 4.34
C VAL A 98 -7.59 -8.83 3.92
N THR A 99 -6.70 -9.71 4.37
CA THR A 99 -6.79 -11.15 4.10
C THR A 99 -8.07 -11.73 4.67
N GLU A 100 -8.37 -11.46 5.94
CA GLU A 100 -9.60 -11.91 6.60
C GLU A 100 -10.85 -11.36 5.91
N ALA A 101 -10.83 -10.09 5.50
CA ALA A 101 -11.94 -9.48 4.77
C ALA A 101 -12.18 -10.15 3.41
N PHE A 102 -11.13 -10.43 2.62
CA PHE A 102 -11.28 -11.17 1.37
C PHE A 102 -11.84 -12.57 1.60
N LEU A 103 -11.27 -13.34 2.53
CA LEU A 103 -11.70 -14.71 2.79
C LEU A 103 -13.10 -14.80 3.38
N ALA A 104 -13.57 -13.78 4.11
CA ALA A 104 -14.94 -13.70 4.59
C ALA A 104 -15.96 -13.47 3.46
N ARG A 105 -15.56 -12.75 2.40
CA ARG A 105 -16.47 -12.29 1.33
C ARG A 105 -16.43 -13.14 0.07
N GLU A 106 -15.26 -13.65 -0.27
CA GLU A 106 -14.98 -14.35 -1.52
C GLU A 106 -14.36 -15.71 -1.22
N ASP A 107 -14.65 -16.69 -2.09
CA ASP A 107 -13.88 -17.93 -2.12
C ASP A 107 -12.71 -17.75 -3.09
N CYS A 108 -11.61 -17.21 -2.56
CA CYS A 108 -10.44 -16.79 -3.33
C CYS A 108 -9.13 -17.27 -2.70
N ASN A 109 -8.04 -17.17 -3.46
CA ASN A 109 -6.69 -17.23 -2.93
C ASN A 109 -6.25 -15.82 -2.49
N VAL A 110 -5.58 -15.73 -1.35
CA VAL A 110 -4.85 -14.53 -0.93
C VAL A 110 -3.37 -14.88 -0.78
N ILE A 111 -2.51 -14.18 -1.50
CA ILE A 111 -1.07 -14.33 -1.46
C ILE A 111 -0.46 -13.12 -0.77
N GLN A 112 0.12 -13.33 0.41
CA GLN A 112 0.87 -12.30 1.11
C GLN A 112 2.33 -12.33 0.67
N VAL A 113 2.81 -11.25 0.06
CA VAL A 113 4.22 -11.10 -0.33
C VAL A 113 5.00 -10.49 0.82
N ASP A 114 6.09 -11.13 1.22
CA ASP A 114 7.04 -10.64 2.22
C ASP A 114 8.40 -10.39 1.56
N TRP A 115 8.75 -9.13 1.38
CA TRP A 115 10.02 -8.67 0.83
C TRP A 115 10.85 -7.92 1.87
N ASN A 116 10.62 -8.19 3.16
CA ASN A 116 11.19 -7.46 4.29
C ASN A 116 12.71 -7.28 4.20
N ARG A 117 13.46 -8.29 3.72
CA ARG A 117 14.92 -8.20 3.61
C ARG A 117 15.35 -6.99 2.78
N VAL A 118 14.67 -6.75 1.67
CA VAL A 118 14.95 -5.60 0.79
C VAL A 118 14.31 -4.34 1.38
N ALA A 119 13.08 -4.43 1.89
CA ALA A 119 12.33 -3.30 2.44
C ALA A 119 13.00 -2.63 3.66
N ARG A 120 13.86 -3.36 4.40
CA ARG A 120 14.64 -2.83 5.55
C ARG A 120 15.96 -2.14 5.16
N SER A 121 16.27 -2.07 3.87
CA SER A 121 17.42 -1.31 3.36
C SER A 121 17.16 0.20 3.47
N ALA A 122 18.20 1.01 3.28
CA ALA A 122 18.07 2.45 3.10
C ALA A 122 17.03 2.75 2.00
N TYR A 123 16.28 3.84 2.15
CA TYR A 123 15.10 4.12 1.32
C TYR A 123 15.37 4.01 -0.18
N ILE A 124 16.44 4.65 -0.66
CA ILE A 124 16.82 4.62 -2.09
C ILE A 124 17.12 3.19 -2.54
N SER A 125 17.85 2.41 -1.75
CA SER A 125 18.15 1.01 -2.07
C SER A 125 16.89 0.13 -2.10
N ALA A 126 15.96 0.36 -1.17
CA ALA A 126 14.67 -0.33 -1.16
C ALA A 126 13.82 0.07 -2.38
N ALA A 127 13.79 1.36 -2.73
CA ALA A 127 13.09 1.89 -3.89
C ALA A 127 13.65 1.32 -5.21
N VAL A 128 14.97 1.30 -5.39
CA VAL A 128 15.65 0.63 -6.52
C VAL A 128 15.27 -0.86 -6.60
N GLY A 129 15.22 -1.53 -5.44
CA GLY A 129 14.91 -2.95 -5.34
C GLY A 129 13.49 -3.32 -5.77
N THR A 130 12.55 -2.37 -5.78
CA THR A 130 11.14 -2.63 -6.12
C THR A 130 10.95 -3.27 -7.50
N LYS A 131 11.76 -2.87 -8.49
CA LYS A 131 11.72 -3.43 -9.85
C LYS A 131 12.03 -4.93 -9.86
N ALA A 132 13.05 -5.33 -9.12
CA ALA A 132 13.43 -6.74 -8.99
C ALA A 132 12.41 -7.55 -8.18
N VAL A 133 11.80 -6.95 -7.14
CA VAL A 133 10.70 -7.60 -6.39
C VAL A 133 9.47 -7.78 -7.29
N GLY A 134 9.12 -6.77 -8.09
CA GLY A 134 8.03 -6.88 -9.06
C GLY A 134 8.28 -7.97 -10.10
N GLN A 135 9.53 -8.12 -10.56
CA GLN A 135 9.92 -9.24 -11.43
C GLN A 135 9.67 -10.59 -10.75
N GLN A 136 10.10 -10.77 -9.50
CA GLN A 136 9.89 -12.03 -8.77
C GLN A 136 8.40 -12.34 -8.55
N ILE A 137 7.54 -11.33 -8.36
CA ILE A 137 6.09 -11.54 -8.30
C ILE A 137 5.56 -12.03 -9.66
N ALA A 138 6.01 -11.45 -10.77
CA ALA A 138 5.63 -11.91 -12.10
C ALA A 138 6.11 -13.35 -12.36
N ASP A 139 7.34 -13.69 -11.95
CA ASP A 139 7.90 -15.04 -12.05
C ASP A 139 7.11 -16.04 -11.19
N PHE A 140 6.69 -15.65 -9.98
CA PHE A 140 5.79 -16.44 -9.14
C PHE A 140 4.44 -16.69 -9.82
N ILE A 141 3.82 -15.66 -10.39
CA ILE A 141 2.54 -15.76 -11.11
C ILE A 141 2.64 -16.72 -12.30
N MET A 142 3.73 -16.62 -13.08
CA MET A 142 3.94 -17.48 -14.25
C MET A 142 4.28 -18.92 -13.85
N SER A 143 5.17 -19.11 -12.87
CA SER A 143 5.57 -20.46 -12.42
C SER A 143 4.45 -21.20 -11.68
N SER A 144 3.54 -20.47 -11.04
CA SER A 144 2.34 -21.01 -10.40
C SER A 144 1.15 -21.12 -11.35
N ASP A 145 1.33 -20.90 -12.66
CA ASP A 145 0.28 -20.96 -13.69
C ASP A 145 -1.03 -20.28 -13.27
N LEU A 146 -0.92 -19.05 -12.75
CA LEU A 146 -2.09 -18.27 -12.34
C LEU A 146 -2.63 -17.49 -13.54
N ASP A 147 -3.96 -17.52 -13.70
CA ASP A 147 -4.64 -16.73 -14.72
C ASP A 147 -4.59 -15.24 -14.34
N THR A 148 -3.81 -14.46 -15.11
CA THR A 148 -3.62 -13.03 -14.84
C THR A 148 -4.90 -12.21 -14.96
N ALA A 149 -5.90 -12.70 -15.70
CA ALA A 149 -7.22 -12.06 -15.81
C ALA A 149 -8.04 -12.15 -14.50
N ARG A 150 -7.59 -12.97 -13.54
CA ARG A 150 -8.20 -13.17 -12.21
C ARG A 150 -7.35 -12.64 -11.06
N ILE A 151 -6.27 -11.91 -11.37
CA ILE A 151 -5.33 -11.40 -10.37
C ILE A 151 -5.61 -9.94 -10.05
N HIS A 152 -5.75 -9.65 -8.76
CA HIS A 152 -5.77 -8.31 -8.19
C HIS A 152 -4.57 -8.11 -7.27
N ILE A 153 -3.65 -7.22 -7.61
CA ILE A 153 -2.51 -6.87 -6.74
C ILE A 153 -2.84 -5.60 -5.96
N ILE A 154 -2.66 -5.62 -4.63
CA ILE A 154 -2.88 -4.50 -3.72
C ILE A 154 -1.55 -4.15 -3.08
N GLY A 155 -1.03 -2.97 -3.41
CA GLY A 155 0.29 -2.51 -2.97
C GLY A 155 0.22 -1.23 -2.17
N HIS A 156 0.81 -1.20 -0.98
CA HIS A 156 0.94 0.02 -0.16
C HIS A 156 2.32 0.65 -0.29
N SER A 157 2.40 1.98 -0.43
CA SER A 157 3.68 2.71 -0.47
C SER A 157 4.57 2.21 -1.63
N LEU A 158 5.82 1.79 -1.36
CA LEU A 158 6.70 1.11 -2.33
C LEU A 158 6.05 -0.14 -2.94
N GLY A 159 5.16 -0.81 -2.21
CA GLY A 159 4.39 -1.96 -2.70
C GLY A 159 3.49 -1.64 -3.89
N ALA A 160 3.00 -0.41 -4.01
CA ALA A 160 2.21 0.03 -5.18
C ALA A 160 3.06 0.02 -6.46
N HIS A 161 4.32 0.46 -6.38
CA HIS A 161 5.24 0.41 -7.50
C HIS A 161 5.70 -1.01 -7.81
N ILE A 162 5.93 -1.83 -6.79
CA ILE A 162 6.18 -3.27 -6.97
C ILE A 162 5.04 -3.93 -7.76
N ALA A 163 3.78 -3.61 -7.45
CA ALA A 163 2.62 -4.10 -8.20
C ALA A 163 2.65 -3.65 -9.67
N GLY A 164 2.95 -2.38 -9.93
CA GLY A 164 3.14 -1.85 -11.29
C GLY A 164 4.25 -2.55 -12.05
N PHE A 165 5.40 -2.78 -11.42
CA PHE A 165 6.51 -3.52 -12.03
C PHE A 165 6.17 -4.98 -12.32
N ALA A 166 5.38 -5.64 -11.48
CA ALA A 166 4.87 -6.98 -11.76
C ALA A 166 3.96 -6.98 -13.01
N GLY A 167 3.04 -6.01 -13.12
CA GLY A 167 2.20 -5.84 -14.31
C GLY A 167 3.01 -5.62 -15.59
N LYS A 168 3.99 -4.71 -15.55
CA LYS A 168 4.93 -4.48 -16.66
C LYS A 168 5.72 -5.73 -17.04
N ALA A 169 6.16 -6.50 -16.06
CA ALA A 169 6.88 -7.74 -16.30
C ALA A 169 6.02 -8.78 -17.02
N LEU A 170 4.78 -8.98 -16.56
CA LEU A 170 3.82 -9.90 -17.20
C LEU A 170 3.46 -9.47 -18.63
N LYS A 171 3.35 -8.15 -18.88
CA LYS A 171 3.07 -7.63 -20.23
C LYS A 171 4.12 -8.01 -21.26
N ARG A 172 5.39 -8.13 -20.88
CA ARG A 172 6.46 -8.62 -21.79
C ARG A 172 6.23 -10.06 -22.24
N HIS A 173 5.37 -10.81 -21.53
CA HIS A 173 4.93 -12.15 -21.86
C HIS A 173 3.48 -12.20 -22.39
N ASN A 174 2.94 -11.07 -22.87
CA ASN A 174 1.56 -10.92 -23.36
C ASN A 174 0.48 -11.30 -22.32
N LYS A 175 0.80 -11.16 -21.03
CA LYS A 175 -0.14 -11.36 -19.93
C LYS A 175 -0.50 -10.01 -19.32
N VAL A 176 -1.79 -9.79 -19.05
CA VAL A 176 -2.29 -8.54 -18.47
C VAL A 176 -3.01 -8.87 -17.16
N LEU A 177 -2.68 -8.14 -16.10
CA LEU A 177 -3.35 -8.24 -14.81
C LEU A 177 -4.75 -7.66 -14.89
N SER A 178 -5.70 -8.27 -14.16
CA SER A 178 -7.06 -7.76 -14.03
C SER A 178 -7.08 -6.40 -13.35
N ARG A 179 -6.46 -6.30 -12.17
CA ARG A 179 -6.51 -5.08 -11.36
C ARG A 179 -5.25 -4.86 -10.55
N ILE A 180 -4.84 -3.60 -10.43
CA ILE A 180 -3.88 -3.13 -9.43
C ILE A 180 -4.54 -2.05 -8.59
N THR A 181 -4.47 -2.17 -7.26
CA THR A 181 -4.80 -1.07 -6.35
C THR A 181 -3.54 -0.54 -5.68
N GLY A 182 -3.22 0.74 -5.93
CA GLY A 182 -2.12 1.46 -5.28
C GLY A 182 -2.61 2.24 -4.05
N LEU A 183 -2.21 1.80 -2.87
CA LEU A 183 -2.54 2.44 -1.59
C LEU A 183 -1.44 3.44 -1.23
N ASP A 184 -1.70 4.71 -1.48
CA ASP A 184 -0.79 5.85 -1.33
C ASP A 184 0.62 5.57 -1.90
N PRO A 185 0.75 5.43 -3.23
CA PRO A 185 2.01 5.05 -3.88
C PRO A 185 3.14 6.01 -3.51
N ALA A 186 4.33 5.49 -3.21
CA ALA A 186 5.42 6.28 -2.63
C ALA A 186 5.92 7.41 -3.56
N GLY A 187 5.95 8.64 -3.05
CA GLY A 187 6.40 9.83 -3.76
C GLY A 187 7.92 9.92 -3.93
N PRO A 188 8.73 9.88 -2.85
CA PRO A 188 10.17 10.03 -2.96
C PRO A 188 10.76 8.94 -3.85
N TYR A 189 11.77 9.27 -4.66
CA TYR A 189 12.30 8.46 -5.77
C TYR A 189 11.41 8.44 -7.03
N PHE A 190 10.14 8.08 -6.92
CA PHE A 190 9.25 7.86 -8.07
C PHE A 190 8.64 9.14 -8.66
N GLY A 191 8.47 10.19 -7.85
CA GLY A 191 8.05 11.52 -8.29
C GLY A 191 9.20 12.46 -8.66
N ILE A 192 10.43 12.15 -8.22
CA ILE A 192 11.59 13.06 -8.38
C ILE A 192 12.54 12.55 -9.48
N PHE A 193 12.94 11.28 -9.43
CA PHE A 193 13.94 10.71 -10.33
C PHE A 193 13.34 9.85 -11.44
N TRP A 194 12.12 9.31 -11.22
CA TRP A 194 11.52 8.29 -12.10
C TRP A 194 10.09 8.64 -12.51
N GLN A 195 9.89 9.84 -13.05
CA GLN A 195 8.57 10.31 -13.46
C GLN A 195 7.99 9.54 -14.66
N HIS A 196 8.84 8.83 -15.42
CA HIS A 196 8.43 8.06 -16.58
C HIS A 196 7.50 6.89 -16.20
N PRO A 197 6.41 6.66 -16.96
CA PRO A 197 5.49 5.54 -16.76
C PRO A 197 6.15 4.18 -16.54
N GLU A 198 7.29 3.93 -17.18
CA GLU A 198 8.04 2.67 -17.12
C GLU A 198 8.70 2.39 -15.77
N GLU A 199 8.83 3.40 -14.92
CA GLU A 199 9.71 3.35 -13.75
C GLU A 199 8.95 3.59 -12.44
N ARG A 200 7.63 3.44 -12.48
CA ARG A 200 6.70 3.53 -11.33
C ARG A 200 5.41 2.79 -11.64
N LEU A 201 4.41 2.90 -10.76
CA LEU A 201 3.04 2.48 -11.06
C LEU A 201 2.43 3.40 -12.12
N ASN A 202 1.71 2.82 -13.07
CA ASN A 202 1.04 3.53 -14.16
C ASN A 202 -0.30 2.89 -14.52
N LYS A 203 -1.22 3.69 -15.05
CA LYS A 203 -2.58 3.32 -15.45
C LYS A 203 -2.62 2.15 -16.43
N ASP A 204 -1.57 1.97 -17.22
CA ASP A 204 -1.51 0.92 -18.22
C ASP A 204 -1.05 -0.42 -17.59
N ASP A 205 -0.58 -0.49 -16.34
CA ASP A 205 0.03 -1.72 -15.76
C ASP A 205 -0.92 -2.90 -15.56
N ALA A 206 -2.24 -2.65 -15.59
CA ALA A 206 -3.31 -3.65 -15.53
C ALA A 206 -4.51 -3.16 -16.35
N LEU A 207 -5.57 -3.98 -16.48
CA LEU A 207 -6.83 -3.52 -17.08
C LEU A 207 -7.48 -2.39 -16.26
N ILE A 208 -7.40 -2.50 -14.93
CA ILE A 208 -7.86 -1.47 -14.00
C ILE A 208 -6.71 -1.15 -13.05
N VAL A 209 -6.35 0.13 -12.94
CA VAL A 209 -5.39 0.62 -11.95
C VAL A 209 -6.07 1.71 -11.13
N ASP A 210 -6.54 1.36 -9.94
CA ASP A 210 -7.08 2.34 -9.00
C ASP A 210 -6.04 2.74 -7.95
N SER A 211 -6.00 4.01 -7.57
CA SER A 211 -5.09 4.47 -6.51
C SER A 211 -5.80 5.34 -5.49
N ILE A 212 -5.47 5.15 -4.20
CA ILE A 212 -5.99 5.97 -3.10
C ILE A 212 -4.84 6.87 -2.62
N HIS A 213 -5.01 8.19 -2.73
CA HIS A 213 -4.01 9.18 -2.32
C HIS A 213 -4.40 9.83 -1.00
N THR A 214 -3.48 9.79 -0.05
CA THR A 214 -3.69 10.27 1.32
C THR A 214 -2.53 11.09 1.88
N ASP A 215 -1.33 11.00 1.30
CA ASP A 215 -0.15 11.70 1.80
C ASP A 215 0.76 12.27 0.70
N GLY A 216 0.13 12.82 -0.35
CA GLY A 216 0.80 13.43 -1.50
C GLY A 216 1.85 14.47 -1.09
N GLY A 217 2.98 14.48 -1.78
CA GLY A 217 4.06 15.46 -1.59
C GLY A 217 4.92 15.25 -0.33
N LYS A 218 4.50 14.38 0.59
CA LYS A 218 5.28 13.97 1.77
C LYS A 218 5.83 12.56 1.61
N TYR A 219 4.95 11.56 1.65
CA TYR A 219 5.31 10.15 1.46
C TYR A 219 4.64 9.53 0.24
N GLY A 220 3.47 10.02 -0.15
CA GLY A 220 2.77 9.62 -1.38
C GLY A 220 3.10 10.52 -2.57
N VAL A 221 2.81 10.03 -3.78
CA VAL A 221 2.80 10.85 -5.00
C VAL A 221 1.64 11.86 -4.97
N ASP A 222 1.88 13.04 -5.55
CA ASP A 222 0.93 14.14 -5.68
C ASP A 222 0.49 14.36 -7.14
N PHE A 223 0.42 13.27 -7.91
CA PHE A 223 -0.06 13.27 -9.29
C PHE A 223 -0.82 11.98 -9.60
N ALA A 224 -1.69 12.05 -10.61
CA ALA A 224 -2.47 10.91 -11.08
C ALA A 224 -1.58 9.84 -11.73
N LEU A 225 -1.80 8.59 -11.36
CA LEU A 225 -1.09 7.46 -11.96
C LEU A 225 -1.98 6.26 -12.28
N GLY A 226 -3.27 6.28 -11.93
CA GLY A 226 -4.21 5.21 -12.20
C GLY A 226 -5.10 5.46 -13.42
N THR A 227 -5.91 4.46 -13.75
CA THR A 227 -7.14 4.66 -14.54
C THR A 227 -8.16 5.43 -13.72
N LEU A 228 -8.15 5.24 -12.40
CA LEU A 228 -8.98 5.94 -11.42
C LEU A 228 -8.11 6.34 -10.21
N ASP A 229 -7.99 7.63 -9.93
CA ASP A 229 -7.29 8.12 -8.74
C ASP A 229 -8.29 8.72 -7.75
N ILE A 230 -8.37 8.11 -6.57
CA ILE A 230 -9.23 8.50 -5.45
C ILE A 230 -8.41 9.42 -4.55
N VAL A 231 -8.72 10.72 -4.60
CA VAL A 231 -8.02 11.77 -3.87
C VAL A 231 -8.80 12.07 -2.61
N VAL A 232 -8.30 11.59 -1.47
CA VAL A 232 -9.05 11.60 -0.20
C VAL A 232 -8.66 12.80 0.66
N ASN A 233 -9.65 13.60 1.06
CA ASN A 233 -9.48 14.84 1.83
C ASN A 233 -8.46 15.80 1.22
N GLY A 234 -8.48 15.92 -0.10
CA GLY A 234 -7.51 16.72 -0.86
C GLY A 234 -6.27 15.94 -1.30
N GLY A 235 -6.00 14.76 -0.74
CA GLY A 235 -4.89 13.87 -1.13
C GLY A 235 -3.57 14.12 -0.41
N TYR A 236 -3.54 15.05 0.54
CA TYR A 236 -2.33 15.50 1.24
C TYR A 236 -2.42 15.23 2.74
N SER A 237 -1.28 15.28 3.42
CA SER A 237 -1.25 15.36 4.89
C SER A 237 -1.74 16.72 5.40
N PRO A 238 -2.32 16.77 6.61
CA PRO A 238 -2.72 15.62 7.42
C PRO A 238 -4.11 15.10 7.02
N GLN A 239 -4.29 13.79 7.01
CA GLN A 239 -5.62 13.20 6.91
C GLN A 239 -6.41 13.38 8.21
N PRO A 240 -7.76 13.45 8.17
CA PRO A 240 -8.58 13.52 9.38
C PRO A 240 -8.21 12.43 10.40
N GLY A 241 -7.78 12.86 11.59
CA GLY A 241 -7.40 11.97 12.69
C GLY A 241 -5.91 11.69 12.83
N CYS A 242 -5.11 12.15 11.86
CA CYS A 242 -3.66 12.20 11.97
C CYS A 242 -3.23 13.55 12.55
N ILE A 243 -2.30 13.53 13.51
CA ILE A 243 -1.87 14.73 14.23
C ILE A 243 -0.47 15.14 13.75
N GLU A 244 -0.27 16.38 13.32
CA GLU A 244 1.07 16.92 12.98
C GLU A 244 1.85 17.45 14.19
N SER A 245 1.18 17.63 15.33
CA SER A 245 1.76 18.30 16.49
C SER A 245 2.69 17.39 17.31
N PHE A 246 4.00 17.64 17.21
CA PHE A 246 5.06 17.08 18.05
C PHE A 246 4.83 17.28 19.57
N GLY A 247 3.96 18.21 19.98
CA GLY A 247 3.71 18.54 21.39
C GLY A 247 2.86 17.52 22.17
N MET A 248 2.23 16.55 21.50
CA MET A 248 1.38 15.52 22.13
C MET A 248 1.93 14.10 21.97
N VAL A 249 3.22 13.98 21.64
CA VAL A 249 3.87 12.70 21.39
C VAL A 249 4.81 12.39 22.54
N THR A 250 4.56 11.29 23.25
CA THR A 250 5.32 10.95 24.46
C THR A 250 6.43 9.91 24.22
N THR A 251 6.42 9.26 23.06
CA THR A 251 7.41 8.24 22.68
C THR A 251 7.85 8.39 21.22
N LEU A 252 9.08 7.93 20.91
CA LEU A 252 9.60 7.94 19.53
C LEU A 252 8.71 7.14 18.57
N GLY A 253 8.16 6.01 19.01
CA GLY A 253 7.23 5.22 18.21
C GLY A 253 5.89 5.90 17.94
N GLU A 254 5.40 6.74 18.86
CA GLU A 254 4.24 7.61 18.59
C GLU A 254 4.58 8.73 17.62
N ALA A 255 5.81 9.27 17.67
CA ALA A 255 6.27 10.30 16.73
C ALA A 255 6.32 9.75 15.31
N LEU A 256 6.91 8.57 15.15
CA LEU A 256 6.98 7.86 13.88
C LEU A 256 5.59 7.41 13.43
N GLY A 257 4.78 6.89 14.35
CA GLY A 257 3.38 6.51 14.13
C GLY A 257 2.53 7.64 13.56
N GLN A 258 2.58 8.82 14.19
CA GLN A 258 1.88 10.00 13.71
C GLN A 258 2.47 10.54 12.42
N GLY A 259 3.80 10.46 12.24
CA GLY A 259 4.50 10.83 11.02
C GLY A 259 3.94 10.13 9.78
N PHE A 260 3.70 8.81 9.87
CA PHE A 260 3.18 7.97 8.80
C PHE A 260 1.64 7.78 8.81
N CYS A 261 0.92 8.40 9.73
CA CYS A 261 -0.52 8.16 9.90
C CYS A 261 -1.30 8.43 8.60
N SER A 262 -1.09 9.58 7.94
CA SER A 262 -1.75 9.90 6.67
C SER A 262 -1.41 8.87 5.60
N HIS A 263 -0.14 8.46 5.50
CA HIS A 263 0.32 7.44 4.56
C HIS A 263 -0.36 6.08 4.79
N ALA A 264 -0.65 5.75 6.04
CA ALA A 264 -1.32 4.52 6.42
C ALA A 264 -2.82 4.53 6.09
N ARG A 265 -3.46 5.71 6.07
CA ARG A 265 -4.92 5.86 5.90
C ARG A 265 -5.44 5.19 4.64
N ALA A 266 -4.67 5.14 3.56
CA ALA A 266 -5.08 4.44 2.35
C ALA A 266 -5.43 2.95 2.61
N THR A 267 -4.72 2.27 3.52
CA THR A 267 -5.02 0.87 3.88
C THR A 267 -6.34 0.73 4.63
N TYR A 268 -6.66 1.69 5.49
CA TYR A 268 -7.92 1.73 6.24
C TYR A 268 -9.11 2.02 5.32
N TYR A 269 -8.98 3.02 4.45
CA TYR A 269 -10.04 3.36 3.51
C TYR A 269 -10.27 2.22 2.51
N PHE A 270 -9.22 1.56 2.05
CA PHE A 270 -9.37 0.37 1.21
C PHE A 270 -10.11 -0.76 1.92
N LEU A 271 -9.73 -1.08 3.17
CA LEU A 271 -10.39 -2.12 3.96
C LEU A 271 -11.88 -1.84 4.17
N GLU A 272 -12.25 -0.58 4.43
CA GLU A 272 -13.66 -0.20 4.58
C GLU A 272 -14.40 -0.23 3.24
N TRP A 273 -13.76 0.24 2.17
CA TRP A 273 -14.33 0.27 0.82
C TRP A 273 -14.62 -1.13 0.29
N MET A 274 -13.69 -2.08 0.48
CA MET A 274 -13.93 -3.48 0.12
C MET A 274 -15.00 -4.13 1.00
N ASN A 275 -15.22 -3.64 2.23
CA ASN A 275 -16.24 -4.16 3.16
C ASN A 275 -17.63 -3.52 3.00
N GLY A 276 -17.89 -2.85 1.88
CA GLY A 276 -19.21 -2.30 1.56
C GLY A 276 -19.37 -0.82 1.89
N GLY A 277 -18.35 -0.16 2.45
CA GLY A 277 -18.26 1.29 2.44
C GLY A 277 -18.16 1.84 1.01
N SER A 278 -18.47 3.11 0.80
CA SER A 278 -18.33 3.73 -0.52
C SER A 278 -17.67 5.09 -0.44
N PHE A 279 -16.84 5.41 -1.43
CA PHE A 279 -16.37 6.78 -1.58
C PHE A 279 -17.47 7.60 -2.22
N VAL A 280 -18.01 8.56 -1.49
CA VAL A 280 -18.86 9.59 -2.08
C VAL A 280 -17.94 10.68 -2.60
N CYS A 281 -17.81 10.79 -3.92
CA CYS A 281 -16.84 11.69 -4.53
C CYS A 281 -17.40 12.55 -5.65
N MET A 282 -16.72 13.67 -5.88
CA MET A 282 -16.89 14.49 -7.07
C MET A 282 -15.85 14.06 -8.09
N MET A 283 -16.32 13.65 -9.27
CA MET A 283 -15.46 13.28 -10.39
C MET A 283 -14.93 14.54 -11.07
N CYS A 284 -13.62 14.58 -11.28
CA CYS A 284 -12.91 15.65 -11.96
C CYS A 284 -12.14 15.09 -13.17
N PRO A 285 -11.97 15.89 -14.24
CA PRO A 285 -11.27 15.44 -15.44
C PRO A 285 -9.76 15.28 -15.24
N HIS A 286 -9.13 16.11 -14.39
CA HIS A 286 -7.69 16.13 -14.17
C HIS A 286 -7.32 16.30 -12.70
N TRP A 287 -6.08 15.93 -12.34
CA TRP A 287 -5.57 16.01 -10.98
C TRP A 287 -5.66 17.42 -10.37
N ASN A 288 -5.32 18.44 -11.17
CA ASN A 288 -5.34 19.85 -10.77
C ASN A 288 -6.63 20.58 -11.16
N SER A 289 -7.71 19.86 -11.49
CA SER A 289 -9.00 20.49 -11.79
C SER A 289 -9.49 21.35 -10.62
N ALA A 290 -10.00 22.54 -10.96
CA ALA A 290 -10.61 23.41 -9.98
C ALA A 290 -11.91 22.76 -9.47
N PRO A 291 -12.36 23.07 -8.23
CA PRO A 291 -13.61 22.51 -7.70
C PRO A 291 -14.83 22.71 -8.61
N ALA A 292 -14.88 23.82 -9.37
CA ALA A 292 -15.96 24.13 -10.31
C ALA A 292 -16.00 23.19 -11.54
N ASP A 293 -14.87 22.55 -11.88
CA ASP A 293 -14.76 21.63 -13.02
C ASP A 293 -15.20 20.20 -12.65
N CYS A 294 -15.39 19.92 -11.37
CA CYS A 294 -15.78 18.61 -10.86
C CYS A 294 -17.32 18.53 -10.78
N GLN A 295 -17.96 18.02 -11.81
CA GLN A 295 -19.42 18.18 -11.98
C GLN A 295 -20.25 16.95 -11.64
N LYS A 296 -19.66 15.75 -11.64
CA LYS A 296 -20.41 14.49 -11.41
C LYS A 296 -20.18 13.97 -10.00
N ARG A 297 -21.22 13.96 -9.18
CA ARG A 297 -21.22 13.24 -7.90
C ARG A 297 -21.43 11.75 -8.14
N LEU A 298 -20.60 10.92 -7.54
CA LEU A 298 -20.62 9.47 -7.66
C LEU A 298 -20.52 8.84 -6.28
N LYS A 299 -21.32 7.79 -6.04
CA LYS A 299 -21.08 6.84 -4.96
C LYS A 299 -20.26 5.70 -5.55
N LEU A 300 -18.98 5.66 -5.23
CA LEU A 300 -18.01 4.72 -5.77
C LEU A 300 -17.90 3.50 -4.86
N GLU A 301 -18.48 2.39 -5.33
CA GLU A 301 -18.33 1.06 -4.75
C GLU A 301 -17.04 0.37 -5.25
N ASN A 302 -16.60 -0.71 -4.59
CA ASN A 302 -15.32 -1.38 -4.90
C ASN A 302 -15.40 -2.38 -6.07
N ASN A 303 -16.59 -2.61 -6.61
CA ASN A 303 -16.90 -3.47 -7.77
C ASN A 303 -16.57 -2.77 -9.11
N LEU A 304 -15.32 -2.36 -9.29
CA LEU A 304 -14.88 -1.68 -10.51
C LEU A 304 -14.91 -2.62 -11.72
N ASP A 305 -15.49 -2.14 -12.83
CA ASP A 305 -15.58 -2.81 -14.13
C ASP A 305 -14.75 -2.11 -15.24
N GLY A 306 -13.99 -1.08 -14.87
CA GLY A 306 -13.18 -0.27 -15.79
C GLY A 306 -13.93 0.87 -16.48
N THR A 307 -15.23 1.04 -16.24
CA THR A 307 -16.01 2.14 -16.84
C THR A 307 -15.79 3.48 -16.14
N ILE A 308 -15.41 3.45 -14.86
CA ILE A 308 -15.15 4.64 -14.05
C ILE A 308 -13.67 4.99 -14.14
N THR A 309 -13.37 6.15 -14.74
CA THR A 309 -12.01 6.66 -14.92
C THR A 309 -11.90 8.13 -14.51
N GLY A 310 -10.66 8.60 -14.31
CA GLY A 310 -10.37 9.98 -13.93
C GLY A 310 -10.14 10.16 -12.43
N ILE A 311 -10.46 11.34 -11.89
CA ILE A 311 -10.13 11.70 -10.51
C ILE A 311 -11.40 11.73 -9.66
N CYS A 312 -11.44 10.93 -8.60
CA CYS A 312 -12.53 10.86 -7.63
C CYS A 312 -12.10 11.62 -6.36
N ARG A 313 -12.53 12.88 -6.19
CA ARG A 313 -12.25 13.67 -4.98
C ARG A 313 -13.25 13.32 -3.88
N ALA A 314 -12.79 12.62 -2.86
CA ALA A 314 -13.61 12.13 -1.76
C ALA A 314 -13.27 12.83 -0.44
N THR A 315 -14.24 12.87 0.47
CA THR A 315 -14.05 13.29 1.86
C THR A 315 -14.38 12.15 2.81
N THR A 316 -13.66 12.02 3.92
CA THR A 316 -13.86 10.95 4.90
C THR A 316 -13.87 11.48 6.33
N ASN A 317 -14.38 10.67 7.25
CA ASN A 317 -14.40 11.00 8.67
C ASN A 317 -13.03 10.82 9.34
N LYS A 318 -12.91 11.40 10.54
CA LYS A 318 -11.77 11.23 11.45
C LYS A 318 -11.67 9.81 12.03
N HIS A 319 -12.81 9.19 12.29
CA HIS A 319 -12.93 7.89 12.96
C HIS A 319 -13.78 6.96 12.10
N ALA A 320 -13.60 5.65 12.27
CA ALA A 320 -14.41 4.65 11.60
C ALA A 320 -15.89 4.77 12.05
N PRO A 321 -16.88 4.54 11.16
CA PRO A 321 -16.72 4.37 9.72
C PRO A 321 -16.20 5.65 9.05
N TYR A 322 -15.14 5.49 8.25
CA TYR A 322 -14.48 6.57 7.53
C TYR A 322 -15.25 6.98 6.29
N LEU A 323 -15.83 6.00 5.60
CA LEU A 323 -16.57 6.12 4.35
C LEU A 323 -18.07 6.24 4.65
N SER A 324 -18.85 6.60 3.63
CA SER A 324 -20.31 6.86 3.72
C SER A 324 -21.13 5.92 2.85
#